data_AF-A0A2V9YV51-F1
#
_entry.id   AF-A0A2V9YV51-F1
#
_cell.length_a   1.000
_cell.length_b   1.000
_cell.length_c   1.000
_cell.angle_alpha   90.00
_cell.angle_beta   90.00
_cell.angle_gamma   90.00
#
_symmetry.space_group_name_H-M   'P 1'
#
loop_
_entity.id
_entity.type
_entity.pdbx_description
1 polymer ?
#
loop_
_entity_poly.entity_id
_entity_poly.type
_entity_poly.pdbx_seq_one_letter_code
_entity_poly.pdbx_strand_id
1 'polypeptide(L)'
;MANGNGKNKRRKRIFIIGGAIGLVIAILIFVGWAVDGNTAIDKSKLGEVKRETIDKNVVATGKVEPITKAEIKSKASGIVKRILVDAGQKVKAGQVLMEVDREEIQARVRQARAQLAGAEANLAVAKADSERAKLDAEGPDVPLLKRNYERAQQMAREGVFSEAQLDDAEKNYQMAKNKQDVAKANLLVSKSKFTQ
;
A
#
# COMPACT_ATOMS: atom_id res chain seq x y z
N MET A 1 -107.81 -26.20 -88.75
CA MET A 1 -107.33 -26.31 -90.15
C MET A 1 -105.90 -25.76 -90.21
N ALA A 2 -105.12 -26.23 -91.18
CA ALA A 2 -103.67 -26.28 -91.18
C ALA A 2 -102.92 -24.97 -91.56
N ASN A 3 -101.61 -24.98 -91.25
CA ASN A 3 -100.48 -24.65 -92.13
C ASN A 3 -99.88 -23.21 -92.21
N GLY A 4 -98.57 -23.13 -91.90
CA GLY A 4 -97.53 -22.36 -92.62
C GLY A 4 -97.36 -20.87 -92.30
N ASN A 5 -96.22 -20.18 -92.44
CA ASN A 5 -94.83 -20.51 -92.79
C ASN A 5 -93.98 -19.22 -92.59
N GLY A 6 -92.67 -19.34 -92.35
CA GLY A 6 -91.87 -18.33 -91.65
C GLY A 6 -91.36 -17.09 -92.39
N LYS A 7 -91.09 -16.03 -91.59
CA LYS A 7 -90.12 -14.95 -91.88
C LYS A 7 -89.27 -14.57 -90.63
N ASN A 8 -89.10 -15.53 -89.71
CA ASN A 8 -88.41 -15.44 -88.40
C ASN A 8 -86.86 -15.56 -88.43
N LYS A 9 -86.18 -15.26 -89.55
CA LYS A 9 -84.71 -15.43 -89.65
C LYS A 9 -83.86 -14.17 -89.94
N ARG A 10 -84.41 -13.07 -90.46
CA ARG A 10 -83.62 -11.85 -90.78
C ARG A 10 -83.43 -10.90 -89.58
N ARG A 11 -84.45 -10.68 -88.74
CA ARG A 11 -84.32 -9.81 -87.54
C ARG A 11 -83.42 -10.41 -86.45
N LYS A 12 -83.47 -11.73 -86.22
CA LYS A 12 -82.58 -12.40 -85.23
C LYS A 12 -81.09 -12.34 -85.60
N ARG A 13 -80.75 -12.37 -86.91
CA ARG A 13 -79.34 -12.25 -87.36
C ARG A 13 -78.75 -10.86 -87.13
N ILE A 14 -79.55 -9.80 -87.24
CA ILE A 14 -79.10 -8.42 -86.98
C ILE A 14 -78.79 -8.21 -85.49
N PHE A 15 -79.59 -8.81 -84.59
CA PHE A 15 -79.30 -8.78 -83.15
C PHE A 15 -78.07 -9.62 -82.75
N ILE A 16 -77.82 -10.76 -83.42
CA ILE A 16 -76.62 -11.58 -83.15
C ILE A 16 -75.35 -10.88 -83.66
N ILE A 17 -75.38 -10.24 -84.82
CA ILE A 17 -74.25 -9.48 -85.36
C ILE A 17 -73.99 -8.22 -84.52
N GLY A 18 -75.04 -7.50 -84.10
CA GLY A 18 -74.91 -6.36 -83.20
C GLY A 18 -74.37 -6.73 -81.82
N GLY A 19 -74.80 -7.87 -81.27
CA GLY A 19 -74.28 -8.42 -80.02
C GLY A 19 -72.81 -8.84 -80.12
N ALA A 20 -72.40 -9.48 -81.22
CA ALA A 20 -71.01 -9.87 -81.45
C ALA A 20 -70.09 -8.66 -81.61
N ILE A 21 -70.51 -7.62 -82.33
CA ILE A 21 -69.75 -6.37 -82.47
C ILE A 21 -69.63 -5.65 -81.13
N GLY A 22 -70.71 -5.58 -80.34
CA GLY A 22 -70.67 -5.02 -78.99
C GLY A 22 -69.71 -5.76 -78.06
N LEU A 23 -69.65 -7.09 -78.16
CA LEU A 23 -68.77 -7.93 -77.34
C LEU A 23 -67.29 -7.77 -77.75
N VAL A 24 -67.00 -7.65 -79.05
CA VAL A 24 -65.65 -7.38 -79.53
C VAL A 24 -65.18 -5.99 -79.12
N ILE A 25 -66.05 -4.97 -79.18
CA ILE A 25 -65.73 -3.62 -78.71
C ILE A 25 -65.52 -3.62 -77.19
N ALA A 26 -66.33 -4.34 -76.42
CA ALA A 26 -66.15 -4.47 -74.98
C ALA A 26 -64.82 -5.16 -74.62
N ILE A 27 -64.43 -6.20 -75.35
CA ILE A 27 -63.14 -6.88 -75.16
C ILE A 27 -61.97 -5.95 -75.53
N LEU A 28 -62.06 -5.20 -76.63
CA LEU A 28 -61.01 -4.26 -77.02
C LEU A 28 -60.85 -3.11 -76.02
N ILE A 29 -61.95 -2.60 -75.45
CA ILE A 29 -61.91 -1.59 -74.39
C ILE A 29 -61.32 -2.19 -73.10
N PHE A 30 -61.69 -3.43 -72.75
CA PHE A 30 -61.18 -4.09 -71.55
C PHE A 30 -59.68 -4.42 -71.65
N VAL A 31 -59.21 -4.87 -72.81
CA VAL A 31 -57.78 -5.10 -73.06
C VAL A 31 -57.01 -3.78 -73.10
N GLY A 32 -57.58 -2.72 -73.67
CA GLY A 32 -57.00 -1.37 -73.62
C GLY A 32 -56.83 -0.85 -72.19
N TRP A 33 -57.79 -1.13 -71.30
CA TRP A 33 -57.70 -0.79 -69.88
C TRP A 33 -56.77 -1.71 -69.07
N ALA A 34 -56.66 -3.00 -69.43
CA ALA A 34 -55.87 -3.97 -68.69
C ALA A 34 -54.37 -3.95 -69.05
N VAL A 35 -54.01 -3.40 -70.22
CA VAL A 35 -52.61 -3.28 -70.69
C VAL A 35 -52.00 -1.91 -70.37
N ASP A 36 -52.82 -0.95 -69.93
CA ASP A 36 -52.31 0.30 -69.35
C ASP A 36 -51.82 0.04 -67.92
N GLY A 37 -50.69 -0.67 -67.85
CA GLY A 37 -49.90 -0.90 -66.65
C GLY A 37 -49.28 0.41 -66.18
N ASN A 38 -50.10 1.39 -65.83
CA ASN A 38 -49.70 2.61 -65.18
C ASN A 38 -49.41 2.33 -63.71
N THR A 39 -48.36 1.55 -63.44
CA THR A 39 -47.68 1.56 -62.15
C THR A 39 -46.81 2.81 -62.05
N ALA A 40 -47.44 3.98 -62.25
CA ALA A 40 -46.83 5.25 -61.91
C ALA A 40 -46.62 5.25 -60.40
N ILE A 41 -45.36 5.06 -59.99
CA ILE A 41 -44.94 5.22 -58.60
C ILE A 41 -45.32 6.65 -58.20
N ASP A 42 -46.24 6.77 -57.25
CA ASP A 42 -46.79 8.03 -56.76
C ASP A 42 -45.65 8.96 -56.33
N LYS A 43 -45.50 10.08 -57.05
CA LYS A 43 -44.40 11.04 -56.85
C LYS A 43 -44.42 11.66 -55.45
N SER A 44 -45.55 11.63 -54.74
CA SER A 44 -45.63 12.09 -53.35
C SER A 44 -44.89 11.17 -52.36
N LYS A 45 -44.53 9.95 -52.79
CA LYS A 45 -43.76 8.98 -51.99
C LYS A 45 -42.28 8.93 -52.38
N LEU A 46 -41.83 9.79 -53.29
CA LEU A 46 -40.43 9.93 -53.67
C LEU A 46 -39.77 11.02 -52.81
N GLY A 47 -38.75 10.64 -52.05
CA GLY A 47 -37.88 11.56 -51.31
C GLY A 47 -36.59 11.86 -52.08
N GLU A 48 -36.10 13.10 -52.02
CA GLU A 48 -34.80 13.49 -52.57
C GLU A 48 -33.67 12.84 -51.74
N VAL A 49 -32.84 12.00 -52.36
CA VAL A 49 -31.73 11.32 -51.67
C VAL A 49 -30.52 12.24 -51.64
N LYS A 50 -30.18 12.75 -50.44
CA LYS A 50 -28.95 13.51 -50.20
C LYS A 50 -27.94 12.67 -49.44
N ARG A 51 -26.67 12.76 -49.83
CA ARG A 51 -25.57 12.18 -49.06
C ARG A 51 -25.26 13.11 -47.90
N GLU A 52 -25.79 12.76 -46.73
CA GLU A 52 -25.47 13.39 -45.46
C GLU A 52 -24.94 12.35 -44.48
N THR A 53 -24.10 12.79 -43.55
CA THR A 53 -23.60 11.92 -42.48
C THR A 53 -24.74 11.65 -41.51
N ILE A 54 -25.11 10.37 -41.36
CA ILE A 54 -26.13 9.96 -40.40
C ILE A 54 -25.48 9.71 -39.05
N ASP A 55 -25.71 10.61 -38.11
CA ASP A 55 -25.24 10.44 -36.73
C ASP A 55 -26.16 9.45 -35.98
N LYS A 56 -25.67 8.23 -35.81
CA LYS A 56 -26.36 7.19 -35.04
C LYS A 56 -26.05 7.37 -33.55
N ASN A 57 -26.89 8.13 -32.88
CA ASN A 57 -26.79 8.29 -31.43
C ASN A 57 -27.19 7.00 -30.71
N VAL A 58 -26.27 6.42 -29.96
CA VAL A 58 -26.52 5.28 -29.07
C VAL A 58 -26.55 5.80 -27.65
N VAL A 59 -27.67 5.62 -26.95
CA VAL A 59 -27.80 5.98 -25.54
C VAL A 59 -27.28 4.81 -24.71
N ALA A 60 -26.17 5.03 -24.02
CA ALA A 60 -25.59 4.08 -23.08
C ALA A 60 -25.56 4.68 -21.68
N THR A 61 -26.02 3.94 -20.68
CA THR A 61 -25.91 4.32 -19.27
C THR A 61 -24.55 3.90 -18.74
N GLY A 62 -23.70 4.87 -18.41
CA GLY A 62 -22.43 4.65 -17.73
C GLY A 62 -22.49 5.13 -16.28
N LYS A 63 -21.77 4.46 -15.38
CA LYS A 63 -21.57 4.92 -14.02
C LYS A 63 -20.29 5.75 -13.95
N VAL A 64 -20.37 6.95 -13.39
CA VAL A 64 -19.19 7.80 -13.14
C VAL A 64 -18.59 7.40 -11.79
N GLU A 65 -17.32 7.01 -11.81
CA GLU A 65 -16.57 6.65 -10.61
C GLU A 65 -15.29 7.51 -10.51
N PRO A 66 -14.80 7.78 -9.29
CA PRO A 66 -13.58 8.56 -9.12
C PRO A 66 -12.36 7.83 -9.71
N ILE A 67 -11.47 8.58 -10.36
CA ILE A 67 -10.22 8.06 -10.94
C ILE A 67 -9.34 7.40 -9.88
N THR A 68 -9.39 7.88 -8.63
CA THR A 68 -8.61 7.31 -7.52
C THR A 68 -9.47 7.25 -6.27
N LYS A 69 -9.59 6.05 -5.68
CA LYS A 69 -10.26 5.82 -4.41
C LYS A 69 -9.24 5.30 -3.40
N ALA A 70 -9.14 5.95 -2.25
CA ALA A 70 -8.28 5.53 -1.15
C ALA A 70 -9.12 5.23 0.09
N GLU A 71 -8.93 4.06 0.70
CA GLU A 71 -9.52 3.72 1.99
C GLU A 71 -8.50 4.00 3.10
N ILE A 72 -8.82 4.95 3.98
CA ILE A 72 -7.96 5.29 5.12
C ILE A 72 -8.42 4.49 6.35
N LYS A 73 -7.52 3.65 6.87
CA LYS A 73 -7.74 2.82 8.06
C LYS A 73 -6.66 3.13 9.10
N SER A 74 -7.04 3.16 10.37
CA SER A 74 -6.06 3.29 11.47
C SER A 74 -5.33 1.96 11.66
N LYS A 75 -3.99 2.01 11.76
CA LYS A 75 -3.17 0.86 12.15
C LYS A 75 -3.16 0.65 13.68
N ALA A 76 -3.41 1.71 14.44
CA ALA A 76 -3.51 1.66 15.89
C ALA A 76 -4.96 1.39 16.28
N SER A 77 -5.18 0.34 17.07
CA SER A 77 -6.44 0.08 17.75
C SER A 77 -6.58 1.04 18.94
N GLY A 78 -7.70 1.74 19.07
CA GLY A 78 -7.93 2.66 20.18
C GLY A 78 -9.23 3.43 20.02
N ILE A 79 -9.63 4.13 21.09
CA ILE A 79 -10.82 4.96 21.09
C ILE A 79 -10.53 6.26 20.32
N VAL A 80 -11.45 6.67 19.44
CA VAL A 80 -11.35 7.95 18.74
C VAL A 80 -11.59 9.08 19.74
N LYS A 81 -10.58 9.93 19.96
CA LYS A 81 -10.68 11.09 20.84
C LYS A 81 -11.34 12.28 20.16
N ARG A 82 -10.99 12.51 18.89
CA ARG A 82 -11.54 13.63 18.09
C ARG A 82 -11.47 13.36 16.60
N ILE A 83 -12.52 13.73 15.88
CA ILE A 83 -12.53 13.81 14.42
C ILE A 83 -12.35 15.29 14.05
N LEU A 84 -11.45 15.58 13.12
CA LEU A 84 -11.02 16.94 12.76
C LEU A 84 -11.54 17.42 11.41
N VAL A 85 -12.25 16.54 10.68
CA VAL A 85 -12.72 16.79 9.32
C VAL A 85 -14.15 16.30 9.16
N ASP A 86 -14.91 17.03 8.34
CA ASP A 86 -16.31 16.71 8.04
C ASP A 86 -16.45 16.08 6.65
N ALA A 87 -17.56 15.36 6.44
CA ALA A 87 -17.87 14.76 5.16
C ALA A 87 -18.01 15.82 4.05
N GLY A 88 -17.28 15.64 2.94
CA GLY A 88 -17.27 16.58 1.81
C GLY A 88 -16.18 17.65 1.88
N GLN A 89 -15.42 17.74 2.98
CA GLN A 89 -14.31 18.67 3.09
C GLN A 89 -13.10 18.22 2.25
N LYS A 90 -12.46 19.16 1.55
CA LYS A 90 -11.20 18.89 0.83
C LYS A 90 -10.05 18.80 1.85
N VAL A 91 -9.28 17.73 1.79
CA VAL A 91 -8.12 17.48 2.67
C VAL A 91 -6.84 17.40 1.86
N LYS A 92 -5.72 17.81 2.46
CA LYS A 92 -4.38 17.74 1.84
C LYS A 92 -3.63 16.50 2.32
N ALA A 93 -2.63 16.06 1.55
CA ALA A 93 -1.72 15.00 1.98
C ALA A 93 -1.01 15.38 3.30
N GLY A 94 -0.99 14.46 4.26
CA GLY A 94 -0.40 14.68 5.58
C GLY A 94 -1.29 15.42 6.59
N GLN A 95 -2.50 15.83 6.21
CA GLN A 95 -3.44 16.45 7.14
C GLN A 95 -3.95 15.43 8.16
N VAL A 96 -3.95 15.81 9.44
CA VAL A 96 -4.51 14.98 10.51
C VAL A 96 -6.04 14.99 10.39
N LEU A 97 -6.63 13.81 10.17
CA LEU A 97 -8.07 13.63 10.03
C LEU A 97 -8.75 13.31 11.36
N MET A 98 -8.03 12.59 12.23
CA MET A 98 -8.56 12.05 13.47
C MET A 98 -7.44 11.83 14.49
N GLU A 99 -7.77 12.06 15.76
CA GLU A 99 -6.91 11.74 16.89
C GLU A 99 -7.47 10.52 17.61
N VAL A 100 -6.69 9.44 17.66
CA VAL A 100 -6.95 8.27 18.51
C VAL A 100 -6.31 8.51 19.87
N ASP A 101 -6.95 8.02 20.93
CA ASP A 101 -6.41 8.04 22.28
C ASP A 101 -5.06 7.31 22.33
N ARG A 102 -4.07 7.94 22.98
CA ARG A 102 -2.68 7.49 23.03
C ARG A 102 -2.20 7.26 24.46
N GLU A 103 -3.07 7.33 25.47
CA GLU A 103 -2.65 7.28 26.86
C GLU A 103 -1.85 6.01 27.19
N GLU A 104 -2.33 4.84 26.76
CA GLU A 104 -1.64 3.56 26.96
C GLU A 104 -0.31 3.50 26.20
N ILE A 105 -0.27 3.97 24.95
CA ILE A 105 0.97 4.00 24.15
C ILE A 105 1.99 4.94 24.79
N GLN A 106 1.56 6.11 25.27
CA GLN A 106 2.44 7.04 25.97
C GLN A 106 2.94 6.46 27.30
N ALA A 107 2.09 5.73 28.03
CA ALA A 107 2.51 5.03 29.24
C ALA A 107 3.59 3.97 28.94
N ARG A 108 3.41 3.16 27.88
CA ARG A 108 4.44 2.21 27.43
C ARG A 108 5.73 2.91 27.00
N VAL A 109 5.65 4.04 26.31
CA VAL A 109 6.84 4.85 25.94
C VAL A 109 7.55 5.39 27.19
N ARG A 110 6.81 5.88 28.19
CA ARG A 110 7.39 6.33 29.47
C ARG A 110 8.07 5.17 30.21
N GLN A 111 7.44 4.01 30.27
CA GLN A 111 8.02 2.81 30.87
C GLN A 111 9.30 2.39 30.15
N ALA A 112 9.29 2.34 28.82
CA ALA A 112 10.47 1.99 28.01
C ALA A 112 11.61 2.99 28.21
N ARG A 113 11.30 4.30 28.30
CA ARG A 113 12.30 5.34 28.61
C ARG A 113 12.89 5.18 30.01
N ALA A 114 12.07 4.83 31.01
CA ALA A 114 12.55 4.57 32.37
C ALA A 114 13.45 3.32 32.42
N GLN A 115 13.10 2.27 31.69
CA GLN A 115 13.93 1.07 31.55
C GLN A 115 15.26 1.39 30.86
N LEU A 116 15.25 2.21 29.82
CA LEU A 116 16.46 2.67 29.14
C LEU A 116 17.36 3.46 30.11
N ALA A 117 16.80 4.43 30.83
CA ALA A 117 17.55 5.22 31.81
C ALA A 117 18.16 4.34 32.92
N GLY A 118 17.42 3.32 33.39
CA GLY A 118 17.94 2.34 34.34
C GLY A 118 19.08 1.50 33.76
N ALA A 119 18.95 1.06 32.51
CA ALA A 119 20.01 0.31 31.81
C ALA A 119 21.26 1.17 31.57
N GLU A 120 21.10 2.44 31.22
CA GLU A 120 22.20 3.40 31.06
C GLU A 120 22.93 3.65 32.38
N ALA A 121 22.20 3.80 33.49
CA ALA A 121 22.79 3.91 34.81
C ALA A 121 23.58 2.65 35.20
N ASN A 122 23.03 1.46 34.95
CA ASN A 122 23.73 0.20 35.20
C ASN A 122 25.00 0.07 34.34
N LEU A 123 24.95 0.53 33.08
CA LEU A 123 26.12 0.58 32.22
C LEU A 123 27.19 1.53 32.75
N ALA A 124 26.79 2.70 33.27
CA ALA A 124 27.72 3.65 33.87
C ALA A 124 28.42 3.06 35.12
N VAL A 125 27.66 2.38 35.99
CA VAL A 125 28.20 1.66 37.15
C VAL A 125 29.16 0.56 36.69
N ALA A 126 28.76 -0.28 35.74
CA ALA A 126 29.61 -1.36 35.22
C ALA A 126 30.92 -0.85 34.58
N LYS A 127 30.87 0.32 33.91
CA LYS A 127 32.07 0.98 33.38
C LYS A 127 32.99 1.45 34.50
N ALA A 128 32.45 2.14 35.51
CA ALA A 128 33.23 2.62 36.65
C ALA A 128 33.88 1.45 37.42
N ASP A 129 33.15 0.35 37.63
CA ASP A 129 33.66 -0.86 38.25
C ASP A 129 34.77 -1.51 37.41
N SER A 130 34.63 -1.52 36.08
CA SER A 130 35.67 -2.03 35.18
C SER A 130 36.94 -1.17 35.21
N GLU A 131 36.80 0.15 35.22
CA GLU A 131 37.94 1.07 35.34
C GLU A 131 38.65 0.91 36.67
N ARG A 132 37.89 0.83 37.77
CA ARG A 132 38.44 0.56 39.10
C ARG A 132 39.20 -0.77 39.16
N ALA A 133 38.62 -1.84 38.61
CA ALA A 133 39.27 -3.14 38.56
C ALA A 133 40.55 -3.14 37.71
N LYS A 134 40.62 -2.32 36.65
CA LYS A 134 41.86 -2.13 35.87
C LYS A 134 42.93 -1.41 36.68
N LEU A 135 42.58 -0.32 37.38
CA LEU A 135 43.52 0.42 38.23
C LEU A 135 44.08 -0.46 39.37
N ASP A 136 43.22 -1.23 40.03
CA ASP A 136 43.65 -2.16 41.08
C ASP A 136 44.59 -3.24 40.54
N ALA A 137 44.38 -3.72 39.30
CA ALA A 137 45.22 -4.71 38.63
C ALA A 137 46.57 -4.13 38.14
N GLU A 138 46.61 -2.85 37.77
CA GLU A 138 47.85 -2.15 37.45
C GLU A 138 48.75 -2.01 38.68
N GLY A 139 48.16 -1.78 39.86
CA GLY A 139 48.90 -1.77 41.13
C GLY A 139 49.96 -0.67 41.18
N PRO A 140 49.59 0.63 41.16
CA PRO A 140 50.51 1.76 41.05
C PRO A 140 51.56 1.82 42.18
N ASP A 141 51.29 1.19 43.32
CA ASP A 141 52.19 1.15 44.47
C ASP A 141 53.34 0.13 44.31
N VAL A 142 53.15 -0.90 43.48
CA VAL A 142 54.12 -2.01 43.33
C VAL A 142 55.48 -1.52 42.84
N PRO A 143 55.59 -0.66 41.79
CA PRO A 143 56.88 -0.13 41.35
C PRO A 143 57.59 0.71 42.41
N LEU A 144 56.85 1.48 43.21
CA LEU A 144 57.42 2.28 44.28
C LEU A 144 57.98 1.39 45.39
N LEU A 145 57.20 0.41 45.85
CA LEU A 145 57.60 -0.51 46.90
C LEU A 145 58.75 -1.41 46.45
N LYS A 146 58.78 -1.81 45.17
CA LYS A 146 59.90 -2.53 44.58
C LYS A 146 61.20 -1.73 44.68
N ARG A 147 61.19 -0.45 44.27
CA ARG A 147 62.37 0.42 44.37
C ARG A 147 62.81 0.63 45.81
N ASN A 148 61.87 0.72 46.75
CA ASN A 148 62.19 0.85 48.17
C ASN A 148 62.84 -0.41 48.73
N TYR A 149 62.33 -1.59 48.36
CA TYR A 149 62.94 -2.88 48.71
C TYR A 149 64.34 -3.03 48.11
N GLU A 150 64.53 -2.72 46.83
CA GLU A 150 65.84 -2.76 46.16
C GLU A 150 66.87 -1.85 46.86
N ARG A 151 66.43 -0.64 47.26
CA ARG A 151 67.27 0.30 48.00
C ARG A 151 67.61 -0.20 49.40
N ALA A 152 66.62 -0.73 50.13
CA ALA A 152 66.84 -1.31 51.46
C ALA A 152 67.82 -2.50 51.38
N GLN A 153 67.69 -3.34 50.36
CA GLN A 153 68.61 -4.45 50.11
C GLN A 153 70.03 -3.97 49.83
N GLN A 154 70.18 -2.88 49.09
CA GLN A 154 71.50 -2.29 48.84
C GLN A 154 72.12 -1.72 50.14
N MET A 155 71.36 -0.95 50.92
CA MET A 155 71.86 -0.38 52.18
C MET A 155 72.16 -1.44 53.24
N ALA A 156 71.40 -2.56 53.26
CA ALA A 156 71.67 -3.70 54.12
C ALA A 156 72.98 -4.40 53.74
N ARG A 157 73.25 -4.56 52.42
CA ARG A 157 74.54 -5.07 51.92
C ARG A 157 75.71 -4.16 52.28
N GLU A 158 75.48 -2.85 52.32
CA GLU A 158 76.46 -1.84 52.73
C GLU A 158 76.61 -1.73 54.27
N GLY A 159 75.83 -2.49 55.05
CA GLY A 159 75.89 -2.52 56.52
C GLY A 159 75.21 -1.33 57.22
N VAL A 160 74.45 -0.51 56.48
CA VAL A 160 73.84 0.75 56.97
C VAL A 160 72.38 0.56 57.42
N PHE A 161 71.75 -0.56 57.06
CA PHE A 161 70.35 -0.90 57.39
C PHE A 161 70.26 -2.13 58.28
N SER A 162 69.28 -2.17 59.19
CA SER A 162 69.02 -3.35 60.01
C SER A 162 68.20 -4.41 59.26
N GLU A 163 68.36 -5.69 59.60
CA GLU A 163 67.58 -6.78 58.99
C GLU A 163 66.07 -6.56 59.13
N ALA A 164 65.60 -6.06 60.28
CA ALA A 164 64.20 -5.75 60.50
C ALA A 164 63.64 -4.72 59.49
N GLN A 165 64.44 -3.73 59.07
CA GLN A 165 64.01 -2.74 58.08
C GLN A 165 63.96 -3.34 56.66
N LEU A 166 64.84 -4.29 56.35
CA LEU A 166 64.80 -5.03 55.09
C LEU A 166 63.56 -5.93 55.03
N ASP A 167 63.28 -6.66 56.11
CA ASP A 167 62.11 -7.54 56.22
C ASP A 167 60.79 -6.76 56.08
N ASP A 168 60.70 -5.57 56.68
CA ASP A 168 59.54 -4.69 56.53
C ASP A 168 59.36 -4.22 55.08
N ALA A 169 60.45 -3.84 54.39
CA ALA A 169 60.40 -3.43 52.99
C ALA A 169 60.00 -4.61 52.07
N GLU A 170 60.52 -5.80 52.32
CA GLU A 170 60.15 -7.01 51.60
C GLU A 170 58.68 -7.36 51.83
N LYS A 171 58.22 -7.41 53.09
CA LYS A 171 56.82 -7.67 53.44
C LYS A 171 55.89 -6.72 52.72
N ASN A 172 56.18 -5.42 52.73
CA ASN A 172 55.35 -4.42 52.07
C ASN A 172 55.28 -4.63 50.55
N TYR A 173 56.41 -4.94 49.90
CA TYR A 173 56.45 -5.27 48.48
C TYR A 173 55.65 -6.54 48.15
N GLN A 174 55.84 -7.61 48.92
CA GLN A 174 55.12 -8.88 48.72
C GLN A 174 53.62 -8.72 48.92
N MET A 175 53.18 -7.97 49.94
CA MET A 175 51.76 -7.67 50.15
C MET A 175 51.15 -6.92 48.96
N ALA A 176 51.86 -5.90 48.43
CA ALA A 176 51.39 -5.15 47.27
C ALA A 176 51.34 -6.02 46.00
N LYS A 177 52.33 -6.89 45.79
CA LYS A 177 52.34 -7.86 44.69
C LYS A 177 51.17 -8.85 44.79
N ASN A 178 50.95 -9.43 45.97
CA ASN A 178 49.83 -10.33 46.21
C ASN A 178 48.48 -9.64 45.97
N LYS A 179 48.33 -8.39 46.42
CA LYS A 179 47.13 -7.58 46.17
C LYS A 179 46.92 -7.35 44.67
N GLN A 180 47.99 -7.05 43.93
CA GLN A 180 47.93 -6.89 42.48
C GLN A 180 47.53 -8.18 41.76
N ASP A 181 48.07 -9.32 42.16
CA ASP A 181 47.77 -10.62 41.53
C ASP A 181 46.32 -11.04 41.77
N VAL A 182 45.79 -10.81 42.98
CA VAL A 182 44.36 -10.98 43.27
C VAL A 182 43.50 -10.05 42.41
N ALA A 183 43.91 -8.79 42.25
CA ALA A 183 43.18 -7.82 41.43
C ALA A 183 43.18 -8.21 39.93
N LYS A 184 44.30 -8.72 39.40
CA LYS A 184 44.37 -9.26 38.04
C LYS A 184 43.44 -10.46 37.84
N ALA A 185 43.38 -11.36 38.81
CA ALA A 185 42.45 -12.50 38.77
C ALA A 185 40.99 -12.02 38.74
N ASN A 186 40.63 -11.04 39.58
CA ASN A 186 39.29 -10.45 39.59
C ASN A 186 38.95 -9.74 38.27
N LEU A 187 39.91 -9.03 37.66
CA LEU A 187 39.74 -8.40 36.36
C LEU A 187 39.50 -9.43 35.26
N LEU A 188 40.19 -10.58 35.32
CA LEU A 188 40.04 -11.66 34.34
C LEU A 188 38.66 -12.31 34.45
N VAL A 189 38.18 -12.58 35.68
CA VAL A 189 36.81 -13.06 35.93
C VAL A 189 35.78 -12.04 35.43
N SER A 190 36.02 -10.74 35.66
CA SER A 190 35.14 -9.67 35.18
C SER A 190 35.07 -9.65 33.65
N LYS A 191 36.21 -9.71 32.95
CA LYS A 191 36.26 -9.77 31.48
C LYS A 191 35.54 -10.98 30.89
N SER A 192 35.63 -12.14 31.54
CA SER A 192 34.95 -13.36 31.07
C SER A 192 33.43 -13.24 31.12
N LYS A 193 32.87 -12.54 32.13
CA LYS A 193 31.42 -12.30 32.24
C LYS A 193 30.84 -11.42 31.12
N PHE A 194 31.69 -10.67 30.39
CA PHE A 194 31.25 -9.83 29.27
C PHE A 194 31.36 -10.51 27.90
N THR A 195 32.05 -11.66 27.80
CA THR A 195 32.30 -12.34 26.51
C THR A 195 31.31 -13.49 26.24
N GLN A 196 30.53 -13.89 27.25
CA GLN A 196 29.53 -14.97 27.17
C GLN A 196 28.12 -14.40 27.07
#